data_AF-A0A7V3IVJ8-F1
#
_entry.id   AF-A0A7V3IVJ8-F1
#
_cell.length_a   1.000
_cell.length_b   1.000
_cell.length_c   1.000
_cell.angle_alpha   90.00
_cell.angle_beta   90.00
_cell.angle_gamma   90.00
#
_symmetry.space_group_name_H-M   'P 1'
#
loop_
_entity.id
_entity.type
_entity.pdbx_description
1 polymer ?
#
loop_
_entity_poly.entity_id
_entity_poly.type
_entity_poly.pdbx_seq_one_letter_code
_entity_poly.pdbx_strand_id
1 'polypeptide(L)'
;MTDTRTYVLDTSVLLSDPWAATRFAEHDVVVPLVVISELEAKRHHHELGWFARQALRFFDDLRLECGRLDQPVPVGTQGGTLHVELNHTDSAVLPAGFRTDSTDCRILSCAANLAAEGNHVTLVSNDMPLRVKAAAVRLAADQFPA
;
A
#
# COMPACT_ATOMS: atom_id res chain seq x y z
N MET A 1 7.51 9.48 22.86
CA MET A 1 6.56 8.66 22.08
C MET A 1 7.12 8.61 20.69
N THR A 2 7.45 7.43 20.17
CA THR A 2 7.83 7.28 18.77
C THR A 2 6.63 7.68 17.92
N ASP A 3 6.81 8.62 17.01
CA ASP A 3 5.76 9.13 16.11
C ASP A 3 5.52 8.06 15.03
N THR A 4 4.66 7.08 15.35
CA THR A 4 4.34 5.98 14.44
C THR A 4 3.56 6.52 13.25
N ARG A 5 4.11 6.33 12.06
CA ARG A 5 3.49 6.73 10.78
C ARG A 5 2.76 5.57 10.15
N THR A 6 1.83 5.89 9.25
CA THR A 6 1.12 4.92 8.42
C THR A 6 1.57 5.06 6.98
N TYR A 7 2.19 4.04 6.41
CA TYR A 7 2.61 3.99 5.02
C TYR A 7 1.64 3.17 4.19
N VAL A 8 1.03 3.79 3.19
CA VAL A 8 0.18 3.09 2.22
C VAL A 8 1.05 2.75 1.02
N LEU A 9 1.23 1.46 0.72
CA LEU A 9 2.09 1.03 -0.39
C LEU A 9 1.27 0.79 -1.66
N ASP A 10 1.80 1.30 -2.76
CA ASP A 10 1.32 1.02 -4.12
C ASP A 10 2.02 -0.22 -4.72
N THR A 11 1.43 -0.80 -5.76
CA THR A 11 1.96 -1.91 -6.56
C THR A 11 3.35 -1.60 -7.11
N SER A 12 3.60 -0.36 -7.56
CA SER A 12 4.90 0.05 -8.10
C SER A 12 6.06 -0.12 -7.11
N VAL A 13 5.79 -0.02 -5.80
CA VAL A 13 6.77 -0.22 -4.74
C VAL A 13 7.13 -1.70 -4.64
N LEU A 14 6.12 -2.57 -4.55
CA LEU A 14 6.31 -4.03 -4.42
C LEU A 14 6.86 -4.68 -5.70
N LEU A 15 6.64 -4.05 -6.85
CA LEU A 15 7.27 -4.44 -8.11
C LEU A 15 8.73 -3.99 -8.23
N SER A 16 9.18 -3.05 -7.38
CA SER A 16 10.59 -2.63 -7.31
C SER A 16 11.39 -3.41 -6.27
N ASP A 17 10.80 -3.66 -5.09
CA ASP A 17 11.34 -4.55 -4.06
C ASP A 17 10.19 -5.39 -3.48
N PRO A 18 10.17 -6.72 -3.66
CA PRO A 18 9.10 -7.58 -3.15
C PRO A 18 8.96 -7.56 -1.63
N TRP A 19 10.02 -7.16 -0.92
CA TRP A 19 10.07 -7.07 0.53
C TRP A 19 9.99 -5.62 1.02
N ALA A 20 9.62 -4.66 0.17
CA ALA A 20 9.59 -3.24 0.52
C ALA A 20 8.82 -2.93 1.82
N ALA A 21 7.75 -3.69 2.11
CA ALA A 21 7.00 -3.59 3.36
C ALA A 21 7.88 -3.71 4.61
N THR A 22 8.92 -4.55 4.57
CA THR A 22 9.86 -4.75 5.69
C THR A 22 10.78 -3.56 5.94
N ARG A 23 10.87 -2.61 5.00
CA ARG A 23 11.65 -1.37 5.15
C ARG A 23 10.98 -0.32 6.04
N PHE A 24 9.74 -0.56 6.41
CA PHE A 24 8.93 0.30 7.28
C PHE A 24 8.56 -0.46 8.58
N ALA A 25 9.41 -1.39 9.01
CA ALA A 25 9.11 -2.34 10.08
C ALA A 25 8.93 -1.71 11.47
N GLU A 26 9.22 -0.42 11.64
CA GLU A 26 8.97 0.39 12.82
C GLU A 26 7.62 1.16 12.76
N HIS A 27 6.85 0.99 11.69
CA HIS A 27 5.67 1.76 11.34
C HIS A 27 4.49 0.87 10.93
N ASP A 28 3.31 1.47 10.73
CA ASP A 28 2.14 0.75 10.24
C ASP A 28 2.14 0.77 8.70
N VAL A 29 2.11 -0.42 8.10
CA VAL A 29 2.15 -0.62 6.65
C VAL A 29 0.78 -1.10 6.19
N VAL A 30 0.18 -0.34 5.28
CA VAL A 30 -1.13 -0.66 4.73
C VAL A 30 -0.99 -0.97 3.24
N VAL A 31 -1.51 -2.11 2.83
CA VAL A 31 -1.54 -2.53 1.43
C VAL A 31 -2.99 -2.55 0.95
N PRO A 32 -3.43 -1.62 0.10
CA PRO A 32 -4.80 -1.66 -0.43
C PRO A 32 -5.07 -2.96 -1.17
N LEU A 33 -6.26 -3.57 -1.01
CA LEU A 33 -6.61 -4.85 -1.67
C LEU A 33 -6.39 -4.82 -3.21
N VAL A 34 -6.59 -3.66 -3.84
CA VAL A 34 -6.37 -3.51 -5.29
C VAL A 34 -4.92 -3.80 -5.68
N VAL A 35 -3.94 -3.53 -4.81
CA VAL A 35 -2.52 -3.80 -5.05
C VAL A 35 -2.27 -5.30 -5.17
N ILE A 36 -2.89 -6.13 -4.32
CA ILE A 36 -2.82 -7.59 -4.43
C ILE A 36 -3.35 -8.07 -5.79
N SER A 37 -4.45 -7.46 -6.26
CA SER A 37 -5.07 -7.79 -7.55
C SER A 37 -4.16 -7.41 -8.72
N GLU A 38 -3.45 -6.27 -8.63
CA GLU A 38 -2.50 -5.85 -9.66
C GLU A 38 -1.25 -6.72 -9.69
N LEU A 39 -0.71 -7.12 -8.53
CA LEU A 39 0.40 -8.08 -8.47
C LEU A 39 0.02 -9.40 -9.16
N GLU A 40 -1.18 -9.93 -8.90
CA GLU A 40 -1.67 -11.13 -9.56
C GLU A 40 -1.75 -10.96 -11.09
N ALA A 41 -2.29 -9.82 -11.56
CA ALA A 41 -2.34 -9.52 -12.99
C ALA A 41 -0.94 -9.42 -13.64
N LYS A 42 0.09 -9.04 -12.86
CA LYS A 42 1.49 -8.92 -13.32
C LYS A 42 2.31 -10.20 -13.15
N ARG A 43 1.78 -11.26 -12.54
CA ARG A 43 2.56 -12.48 -12.21
C ARG A 43 3.19 -13.19 -13.40
N HIS A 44 2.67 -12.99 -14.61
CA HIS A 44 3.17 -13.55 -15.87
C HIS A 44 3.87 -12.52 -16.76
N HIS A 45 4.07 -11.29 -16.29
CA HIS A 45 4.77 -10.25 -17.04
C HIS A 45 6.23 -10.66 -17.24
N HIS A 46 6.76 -10.46 -18.45
CA HIS A 46 8.12 -10.85 -18.81
C HIS A 46 9.20 -10.18 -17.95
N GLU A 47 9.05 -8.88 -17.66
CA GLU A 47 9.99 -8.14 -16.80
C GLU A 47 9.62 -8.16 -15.31
N LEU A 48 8.32 -8.08 -14.99
CA LEU A 48 7.85 -7.78 -13.62
C LEU A 48 7.34 -9.03 -12.90
N GLY A 49 7.15 -10.13 -13.62
CA GLY A 49 6.50 -11.32 -13.07
C GLY A 49 7.31 -11.98 -11.95
N TRP A 50 8.64 -11.87 -11.96
CA TRP A 50 9.44 -12.35 -10.84
C TRP A 50 9.13 -11.56 -9.56
N PHE A 51 9.16 -10.23 -9.62
CA PHE A 51 8.86 -9.34 -8.49
C PHE A 51 7.44 -9.56 -7.95
N ALA A 52 6.47 -9.57 -8.86
CA ALA A 52 5.07 -9.84 -8.51
C ALA A 52 4.89 -11.17 -7.77
N ARG A 53 5.51 -12.25 -8.26
CA ARG A 53 5.43 -13.57 -7.61
C ARG A 53 6.14 -13.61 -6.27
N GLN A 54 7.23 -12.87 -6.08
CA GLN A 54 7.89 -12.80 -4.78
C GLN A 54 7.06 -11.99 -3.77
N ALA A 55 6.46 -10.88 -4.19
CA ALA A 55 5.59 -10.09 -3.32
C ALA A 55 4.37 -10.90 -2.89
N LEU A 56 3.73 -11.61 -3.83
CA LEU A 56 2.61 -12.51 -3.52
C LEU A 56 3.00 -13.66 -2.57
N ARG A 57 4.21 -14.23 -2.74
CA ARG A 57 4.74 -15.23 -1.79
C ARG A 57 4.93 -14.64 -0.40
N PHE A 58 5.50 -13.44 -0.30
CA PHE A 58 5.67 -12.76 0.98
C PHE A 58 4.32 -12.57 1.71
N PHE A 59 3.27 -12.15 1.00
CA PHE A 59 1.93 -12.07 1.60
C PHE A 59 1.38 -13.46 1.96
N ASP A 60 1.55 -14.48 1.12
CA ASP A 60 1.06 -15.83 1.43
C ASP A 60 1.77 -16.43 2.65
N ASP A 61 3.08 -16.20 2.81
CA ASP A 61 3.86 -16.63 3.97
C ASP A 61 3.34 -15.95 5.25
N LEU A 62 3.11 -14.63 5.24
CA LEU A 62 2.50 -13.92 6.37
C LEU A 62 1.09 -14.43 6.67
N ARG A 63 0.29 -14.73 5.63
CA ARG A 63 -1.05 -15.30 5.80
C ARG A 63 -0.99 -16.70 6.42
N LEU A 64 -0.01 -17.52 6.05
CA LEU A 64 0.17 -18.86 6.63
C LEU A 64 0.60 -18.78 8.09
N GLU A 65 1.44 -17.81 8.45
CA GLU A 65 1.92 -17.61 9.83
C GLU A 65 0.85 -17.00 10.74
N CYS A 66 0.14 -15.97 10.29
CA CYS A 66 -0.80 -15.20 11.10
C CYS A 66 -2.28 -15.58 10.87
N GLY A 67 -2.57 -16.41 9.88
CA GLY A 67 -3.91 -16.88 9.50
C GLY A 67 -4.69 -15.95 8.58
N ARG A 68 -4.57 -14.63 8.78
CA ARG A 68 -5.30 -13.60 8.01
C ARG A 68 -4.52 -12.29 7.99
N LEU A 69 -4.72 -11.50 6.94
CA LEU A 69 -3.98 -10.25 6.69
C LEU A 69 -4.85 -9.00 6.71
N ASP A 70 -6.15 -9.10 6.94
CA ASP A 70 -7.05 -7.95 7.05
C ASP A 70 -7.05 -7.32 8.46
N GLN A 71 -6.10 -7.74 9.30
CA GLN A 71 -5.80 -7.17 10.60
C GLN A 71 -4.29 -6.93 10.70
N PRO A 72 -3.85 -5.97 11.52
CA PRO A 72 -2.42 -5.73 11.75
C PRO A 72 -1.69 -7.00 12.18
N VAL A 73 -0.71 -7.42 11.38
CA VAL A 73 0.25 -8.49 11.73
C VAL A 73 1.64 -7.91 11.86
N PRO A 74 2.54 -8.46 12.70
CA PRO A 74 3.89 -7.94 12.80
C PRO A 74 4.61 -7.92 11.46
N VAL A 75 5.24 -6.79 11.11
CA VAL A 75 6.17 -6.72 9.97
C VAL A 75 7.59 -6.65 10.51
N GLY A 76 8.32 -7.77 10.43
CA GLY A 76 9.66 -7.88 11.01
C GLY A 76 9.66 -7.82 12.55
N THR A 77 10.73 -7.26 13.12
CA THR A 77 10.99 -7.30 14.58
C THR A 77 11.05 -5.92 15.24
N GLN A 78 10.80 -4.84 14.49
CA GLN A 78 10.96 -3.46 14.97
C GLN A 78 9.68 -2.86 15.60
N GLY A 79 8.59 -3.64 15.67
CA GLY A 79 7.35 -3.27 16.38
C GLY A 79 6.25 -2.65 15.52
N GLY A 80 6.49 -2.48 14.23
CA GLY A 80 5.50 -2.07 13.24
C GLY A 80 4.59 -3.22 12.79
N THR A 81 3.56 -2.88 12.03
CA THR A 81 2.54 -3.82 11.57
C THR A 81 2.31 -3.74 10.06
N LEU A 82 1.75 -4.79 9.48
CA LEU A 82 1.27 -4.83 8.12
C LEU A 82 -0.16 -5.36 8.10
N HIS A 83 -1.02 -4.76 7.27
CA HIS A 83 -2.29 -5.37 6.91
C HIS A 83 -2.70 -5.02 5.48
N VAL A 84 -3.60 -5.83 4.92
CA VAL A 84 -4.27 -5.60 3.65
C VAL A 84 -5.58 -4.90 3.92
N GLU A 85 -5.74 -3.68 3.41
CA GLU A 85 -6.94 -2.87 3.63
C GLU A 85 -8.06 -3.27 2.67
N LEU A 86 -9.20 -3.68 3.24
CA LEU A 86 -10.35 -4.19 2.52
C LEU A 86 -11.46 -3.14 2.34
N ASN A 87 -11.62 -2.24 3.33
CA ASN A 87 -12.88 -1.52 3.52
C ASN A 87 -12.83 -0.06 3.07
N HIS A 88 -11.65 0.58 3.06
CA HIS A 88 -11.48 2.02 2.79
C HIS A 88 -11.57 2.40 1.30
N THR A 89 -12.55 1.84 0.59
CA THR A 89 -12.79 2.05 -0.85
C THR A 89 -13.78 3.18 -1.15
N ASP A 90 -14.36 3.83 -0.13
CA ASP A 90 -15.28 4.94 -0.36
C ASP A 90 -14.55 6.14 -0.99
N SER A 91 -14.80 6.35 -2.27
CA SER A 91 -14.23 7.46 -3.05
C SER A 91 -14.88 8.81 -2.75
N ALA A 92 -15.92 8.87 -1.90
CA ALA A 92 -16.54 10.12 -1.49
C ALA A 92 -15.57 11.08 -0.77
N VAL A 93 -14.50 10.56 -0.16
CA VAL A 93 -13.42 11.37 0.42
C VAL A 93 -12.63 12.14 -0.63
N LEU A 94 -12.60 11.67 -1.88
CA LEU A 94 -11.90 12.31 -2.99
C LEU A 94 -12.80 13.34 -3.71
N PRO A 95 -12.21 14.35 -4.39
CA PRO A 95 -12.98 15.26 -5.25
C PRO A 95 -13.66 14.49 -6.40
N ALA A 96 -14.81 14.97 -6.88
CA ALA A 96 -15.61 14.28 -7.90
C ALA A 96 -14.82 13.88 -9.16
N GLY A 97 -13.85 14.69 -9.59
CA GLY A 97 -13.00 14.40 -10.75
C GLY A 97 -12.05 13.21 -10.57
N PHE A 98 -11.83 12.74 -9.34
CA PHE A 98 -11.00 11.57 -9.02
C PHE A 98 -11.82 10.30 -8.79
N ARG A 99 -13.15 10.40 -8.66
CA ARG A 99 -14.05 9.27 -8.35
C ARG A 99 -14.29 8.41 -9.57
N THR A 100 -13.24 7.72 -10.02
CA THR A 100 -13.26 6.76 -11.13
C THR A 100 -13.10 5.34 -10.60
N ASP A 101 -13.53 4.34 -11.36
CA ASP A 101 -13.29 2.93 -11.02
C ASP A 101 -11.87 2.47 -11.43
N SER A 102 -10.87 3.25 -11.02
CA SER A 102 -9.45 3.03 -11.34
C SER A 102 -8.68 2.57 -10.11
N THR A 103 -7.59 1.82 -10.29
CA THR A 103 -6.65 1.47 -9.21
C THR A 103 -6.20 2.71 -8.43
N ASP A 104 -5.76 3.77 -9.11
CA ASP A 104 -5.33 5.03 -8.48
C ASP A 104 -6.37 5.58 -7.50
N CYS A 105 -7.63 5.65 -7.93
CA CYS A 105 -8.75 6.10 -7.09
C CYS A 105 -8.89 5.24 -5.82
N ARG A 106 -8.77 3.92 -5.94
CA ARG A 106 -8.87 3.00 -4.79
C ARG A 106 -7.70 3.17 -3.82
N ILE A 107 -6.48 3.29 -4.32
CA ILE A 107 -5.28 3.54 -3.51
C ILE A 107 -5.38 4.90 -2.80
N LEU A 108 -5.76 5.95 -3.53
CA LEU A 108 -5.93 7.30 -2.98
C LEU A 108 -7.06 7.35 -1.95
N SER A 109 -8.18 6.65 -2.20
CA SER A 109 -9.30 6.58 -1.26
C SER A 109 -8.89 5.88 0.03
N CYS A 110 -8.12 4.78 -0.07
CA CYS A 110 -7.57 4.09 1.09
C CYS A 110 -6.73 5.03 1.95
N ALA A 111 -5.76 5.72 1.34
CA ALA A 111 -4.89 6.64 2.05
C ALA A 111 -5.64 7.85 2.63
N ALA A 112 -6.58 8.42 1.87
CA ALA A 112 -7.38 9.57 2.30
C ALA A 112 -8.33 9.24 3.46
N ASN A 113 -8.96 8.06 3.44
CA ASN A 113 -9.84 7.62 4.52
C ASN A 113 -9.04 7.38 5.81
N LEU A 114 -7.87 6.72 5.73
CA LEU A 114 -6.99 6.55 6.90
C LEU A 114 -6.52 7.89 7.47
N ALA A 115 -6.21 8.87 6.61
CA ALA A 115 -5.85 10.21 7.06
C ALA A 115 -7.04 10.94 7.71
N ALA A 116 -8.25 10.75 7.19
CA ALA A 116 -9.47 11.33 7.75
C ALA A 116 -9.83 10.72 9.13
N GLU A 117 -9.40 9.49 9.40
CA GLU A 117 -9.49 8.83 10.71
C GLU A 117 -8.45 9.34 11.72
N GLY A 118 -7.55 10.24 11.31
CA GLY A 118 -6.56 10.88 12.16
C GLY A 118 -5.16 10.25 12.09
N ASN A 119 -4.91 9.30 11.20
CA ASN A 119 -3.60 8.68 11.05
C ASN A 119 -2.61 9.60 10.32
N HIS A 120 -1.32 9.49 10.66
CA HIS A 120 -0.23 10.18 9.96
C HIS A 120 0.16 9.41 8.69
N VAL A 121 -0.62 9.59 7.62
CA VAL A 121 -0.50 8.81 6.39
C VAL A 121 0.50 9.39 5.39
N THR A 122 1.35 8.52 4.83
CA THR A 122 2.18 8.79 3.64
C THR A 122 1.92 7.71 2.58
N LEU A 123 1.54 8.12 1.37
CA LEU A 123 1.46 7.22 0.21
C LEU A 123 2.86 6.98 -0.35
N VAL A 124 3.29 5.73 -0.46
CA VAL A 124 4.57 5.39 -1.09
C VAL A 124 4.29 4.83 -2.48
N SER A 125 4.80 5.48 -3.51
CA SER A 125 4.64 5.06 -4.90
C SER A 125 5.83 5.48 -5.74
N ASN A 126 6.29 4.62 -6.64
CA ASN A 126 7.30 4.97 -7.64
C ASN A 126 6.70 5.65 -8.87
N ASP A 127 5.38 5.64 -9.02
CA ASP A 127 4.67 6.29 -10.12
C ASP A 127 4.47 7.79 -9.86
N MET A 128 5.17 8.62 -10.63
CA MET A 128 5.07 10.08 -10.54
C MET A 128 3.62 10.59 -10.71
N PRO A 129 2.81 10.10 -11.68
CA PRO A 129 1.43 10.56 -11.82
C PRO A 129 0.58 10.33 -10.57
N LEU A 130 0.74 9.17 -9.89
CA LEU A 130 -0.01 8.86 -8.68
C LEU A 130 0.39 9.79 -7.52
N ARG A 131 1.70 10.08 -7.37
CA ARG A 131 2.18 11.06 -6.36
C ARG A 131 1.65 12.47 -6.61
N VAL A 132 1.56 12.91 -7.87
CA VAL A 132 0.95 14.21 -8.22
C VAL A 132 -0.53 14.23 -7.84
N LYS A 133 -1.27 13.15 -8.11
CA LYS A 133 -2.68 13.01 -7.71
C LYS A 133 -2.85 13.05 -6.19
N ALA A 134 -1.99 12.38 -5.44
CA ALA A 134 -1.99 12.40 -3.98
C ALA A 134 -1.80 13.82 -3.41
N ALA A 135 -0.82 14.56 -3.93
CA ALA A 135 -0.59 15.95 -3.54
C ALA A 135 -1.82 16.84 -3.83
N ALA A 136 -2.51 16.62 -4.95
CA ALA A 136 -3.72 17.37 -5.32
C ALA A 136 -4.88 17.16 -4.32
N VAL A 137 -4.92 16.02 -3.63
CA VAL A 137 -5.89 15.72 -2.56
C VAL A 137 -5.33 15.90 -1.15
N ARG A 138 -4.18 16.60 -1.02
CA ARG A 138 -3.49 16.90 0.25
C ARG A 138 -3.00 15.68 1.03
N LEU A 139 -2.71 14.58 0.33
CA LEU A 139 -1.99 13.45 0.91
C LEU A 139 -0.47 13.65 0.76
N ALA A 140 0.27 13.34 1.82
CA ALA A 140 1.73 13.20 1.72
C ALA A 140 2.05 12.00 0.83
N ALA A 141 3.05 12.15 -0.05
CA ALA A 141 3.47 11.08 -0.94
C ALA A 141 4.97 11.09 -1.16
N ASP A 142 5.60 9.93 -1.00
CA ASP A 142 7.03 9.72 -1.14
C ASP A 142 7.34 8.66 -2.21
N GLN A 143 8.55 8.74 -2.76
CA GLN A 143 9.09 7.73 -3.66
C GLN A 143 9.82 6.65 -2.85
N PHE A 144 9.67 5.38 -3.23
CA PHE A 144 10.47 4.33 -2.63
C PHE A 144 11.91 4.39 -3.19
N PRO A 145 12.94 4.49 -2.34
CA PRO A 145 14.32 4.56 -2.82
C PRO A 145 14.73 3.25 -3.50
N ALA A 146 15.57 3.37 -4.53
CA ALA A 146 16.13 2.24 -5.27
C ALA A 146 17.24 1.52 -4.48
#